data_AF-A0A3Q3DF93-F1
#
_entry.id   AF-A0A3Q3DF93-F1
#
_cell.length_a   1.000
_cell.length_b   1.000
_cell.length_c   1.000
_cell.angle_alpha   90.00
_cell.angle_beta   90.00
_cell.angle_gamma   90.00
#
_symmetry.space_group_name_H-M   'P 1'
#
loop_
_entity.id
_entity.type
_entity.pdbx_description
1 polymer ?
#
loop_
_entity_poly.entity_id
_entity_poly.type
_entity_poly.pdbx_seq_one_letter_code
_entity_poly.pdbx_strand_id
1 'polypeptide(L)'
;ISHTSNLSRDWLKENFGGRVISLKTDFEWASHSPDLSPPDFFLWGYLKDRVYAGKPRTITELKKAIREEMRVITNSVCKNVMDNFVLRLKKCTELNGSHLEHMLWNGEKKAKDHRVLM
;
A
#
# COMPACT_ATOMS: atom_id res chain seq x y z
N ILE A 1 -1.73 0.96 21.11
CA ILE A 1 -0.35 0.53 21.41
C ILE A 1 0.52 0.98 20.24
N SER A 2 1.70 1.55 20.50
CA SER A 2 2.63 1.95 19.42
C SER A 2 3.16 0.72 18.66
N HIS A 3 3.48 0.87 17.38
CA HIS A 3 4.00 -0.21 16.53
C HIS A 3 5.35 -0.77 17.01
N THR A 4 6.12 0.00 17.78
CA THR A 4 7.47 -0.37 18.24
C THR A 4 7.58 -0.52 19.76
N SER A 5 6.45 -0.60 20.48
CA SER A 5 6.47 -0.88 21.92
C SER A 5 6.95 -2.31 22.19
N ASN A 6 7.45 -2.57 23.41
CA ASN A 6 7.83 -3.93 23.81
C ASN A 6 6.65 -4.89 23.68
N LEU A 7 5.46 -4.49 24.16
CA LEU A 7 4.25 -5.31 24.04
C LEU A 7 3.92 -5.70 22.60
N SER A 8 4.01 -4.77 21.65
CA SER A 8 3.77 -5.07 20.23
C SER A 8 4.84 -5.99 19.66
N ARG A 9 6.11 -5.75 19.98
CA ARG A 9 7.25 -6.55 19.49
C ARG A 9 7.25 -7.96 20.06
N ASP A 10 6.96 -8.12 21.34
CA ASP A 10 6.88 -9.42 22.02
C ASP A 10 5.76 -10.25 21.41
N TRP A 11 4.57 -9.65 21.23
CA TRP A 11 3.45 -10.32 20.57
C TRP A 11 3.78 -10.70 19.12
N LEU A 12 4.40 -9.81 18.35
CA LEU A 12 4.81 -10.12 16.97
C LEU A 12 5.84 -11.25 16.92
N LYS A 13 6.81 -11.25 17.82
CA LYS A 13 7.83 -12.31 17.91
C LYS A 13 7.22 -13.65 18.28
N GLU A 14 6.28 -13.68 19.22
CA GLU A 14 5.56 -14.89 19.62
C GLU A 14 4.75 -15.48 18.46
N ASN A 15 4.06 -14.64 17.69
CA ASN A 15 3.13 -15.11 16.65
C ASN A 15 3.81 -15.35 15.29
N PHE A 16 4.87 -14.62 14.96
CA PHE A 16 5.50 -14.66 13.63
C PHE A 16 6.96 -15.14 13.66
N GLY A 17 7.59 -15.26 14.84
CA GLY A 17 8.98 -15.65 14.99
C GLY A 17 9.93 -14.63 14.34
N GLY A 18 10.98 -15.11 13.69
CA GLY A 18 11.96 -14.29 12.96
C GLY A 18 11.46 -13.70 11.63
N ARG A 19 10.14 -13.70 11.37
CA ARG A 19 9.53 -13.19 10.11
C ARG A 19 8.95 -11.79 10.30
N VAL A 20 9.53 -11.00 11.19
CA VAL A 20 9.08 -9.65 11.50
C VAL A 20 10.09 -8.67 10.95
N ILE A 21 9.61 -7.69 10.17
CA ILE A 21 10.40 -6.56 9.69
C ILE A 21 9.85 -5.31 10.38
N SER A 22 10.64 -4.72 11.28
CA SER A 22 10.24 -3.56 12.09
C SER A 22 11.48 -2.91 12.71
N LEU A 23 11.33 -1.74 13.32
CA LEU A 23 12.44 -1.15 14.07
C LEU A 23 12.81 -2.05 15.26
N LYS A 24 14.11 -2.23 15.51
CA LYS A 24 14.66 -3.03 16.60
C LYS A 24 14.27 -4.51 16.51
N THR A 25 14.08 -5.07 15.32
CA THR A 25 13.93 -6.52 15.12
C THR A 25 15.08 -7.05 14.27
N ASP A 26 15.17 -8.37 14.09
CA ASP A 26 16.26 -9.01 13.33
C ASP A 26 16.40 -8.46 11.90
N PHE A 27 15.28 -8.04 11.31
CA PHE A 27 15.23 -7.29 10.06
C PHE A 27 14.66 -5.89 10.31
N GLU A 28 15.46 -4.86 10.11
CA GLU A 28 15.03 -3.48 10.29
C GLU A 28 14.33 -2.93 9.04
N TRP A 29 13.20 -2.25 9.26
CA TRP A 29 12.56 -1.46 8.21
C TRP A 29 13.13 -0.04 8.23
N ALA A 30 13.56 0.46 7.07
CA ALA A 30 14.09 1.81 6.95
C ALA A 30 13.03 2.88 7.30
N SER A 31 13.42 3.91 8.05
CA SER A 31 12.54 5.05 8.33
C SER A 31 12.21 5.81 7.04
N HIS A 32 11.09 6.54 7.04
CA HIS A 32 10.68 7.42 5.93
C HIS A 32 10.62 6.74 4.55
N SER A 33 10.22 5.47 4.51
CA SER A 33 10.14 4.67 3.27
C SER A 33 8.69 4.34 2.84
N PRO A 34 7.79 5.33 2.65
CA PRO A 34 6.44 5.08 2.17
C PRO A 34 6.44 4.48 0.76
N ASP A 35 7.48 4.78 -0.04
CA ASP A 35 7.67 4.23 -1.38
C ASP A 35 7.87 2.70 -1.40
N LEU A 36 8.15 2.09 -0.25
CA LEU A 36 8.34 0.65 -0.09
C LEU A 36 7.14 -0.04 0.59
N SER A 37 6.17 0.71 1.08
CA SER A 37 5.01 0.18 1.80
C SER A 37 3.81 0.02 0.85
N PRO A 38 3.33 -1.21 0.57
CA PRO A 38 2.20 -1.42 -0.33
C PRO A 38 0.92 -0.64 0.01
N PRO A 39 0.54 -0.48 1.29
CA PRO A 39 -0.57 0.39 1.64
C PRO A 39 -0.34 1.86 1.23
N ASP A 40 0.88 2.37 1.39
CA ASP A 40 1.20 3.78 1.18
C ASP A 40 1.35 4.14 -0.30
N PHE A 41 2.09 3.35 -1.09
CA PHE A 41 2.28 3.64 -2.51
C PHE A 41 1.08 3.24 -3.38
N PHE A 42 0.14 2.44 -2.87
CA PHE A 42 -1.01 1.96 -3.64
C PHE A 42 -2.34 2.13 -2.91
N LEU A 43 -2.58 1.43 -1.80
CA LEU A 43 -3.93 1.26 -1.25
C LEU A 43 -4.60 2.58 -0.86
N TRP A 44 -3.89 3.46 -0.16
CA TRP A 44 -4.48 4.70 0.32
C TRP A 44 -4.83 5.66 -0.80
N GLY A 45 -4.00 5.76 -1.84
CA GLY A 45 -4.31 6.52 -3.04
C GLY A 45 -5.53 5.95 -3.77
N TYR A 46 -5.52 4.63 -4.02
CA TYR A 46 -6.61 3.90 -4.67
C TYR A 46 -7.96 4.11 -3.95
N LEU A 47 -7.99 3.89 -2.63
CA LEU A 47 -9.21 4.04 -1.85
C LEU A 47 -9.66 5.49 -1.80
N LYS A 48 -8.73 6.45 -1.64
CA LYS A 48 -9.08 7.87 -1.58
C LYS A 48 -9.78 8.31 -2.86
N ASP A 49 -9.23 7.99 -4.02
CA ASP A 49 -9.81 8.42 -5.30
C ASP A 49 -11.22 7.85 -5.52
N ARG A 50 -11.45 6.59 -5.16
CA ARG A 50 -12.73 5.90 -5.39
C ARG A 50 -13.78 6.20 -4.33
N VAL A 51 -13.41 6.15 -3.06
CA VAL A 51 -14.35 6.38 -1.94
C VAL A 51 -14.84 7.82 -1.96
N TYR A 52 -13.97 8.80 -2.22
CA TYR A 52 -14.38 10.20 -2.23
C TYR A 52 -15.12 10.62 -3.51
N ALA A 53 -15.04 9.83 -4.60
CA ALA A 53 -15.89 10.05 -5.77
C ALA A 53 -17.39 9.96 -5.43
N GLY A 54 -17.76 9.10 -4.48
CA GLY A 54 -19.12 8.96 -3.96
C GLY A 54 -19.58 10.08 -3.00
N LYS A 55 -18.67 11.00 -2.60
CA LYS A 55 -18.94 12.13 -1.69
C LYS A 55 -19.72 11.74 -0.42
N PRO A 56 -19.25 10.74 0.36
CA PRO A 56 -19.94 10.33 1.58
C PRO A 56 -20.05 11.50 2.56
N ARG A 57 -21.22 11.68 3.17
CA ARG A 57 -21.52 12.77 4.10
C ARG A 57 -21.55 12.32 5.56
N THR A 58 -21.60 11.01 5.79
CA THR A 58 -21.58 10.44 7.14
C THR A 58 -20.45 9.42 7.31
N ILE A 59 -20.05 9.20 8.56
CA ILE A 59 -19.06 8.16 8.90
C ILE A 59 -19.56 6.77 8.48
N THR A 60 -20.87 6.53 8.58
CA THR A 60 -21.49 5.26 8.19
C THR A 60 -21.36 5.01 6.69
N GLU A 61 -21.67 6.02 5.87
CA GLU A 61 -21.49 5.96 4.41
C GLU A 61 -20.03 5.78 4.04
N LEU A 62 -19.11 6.53 4.68
CA LEU A 62 -17.67 6.40 4.43
C LEU A 62 -17.18 4.98 4.75
N LYS A 63 -17.55 4.42 5.90
CA LYS A 63 -17.20 3.05 6.30
C LYS A 63 -17.81 2.01 5.35
N LYS A 64 -19.00 2.26 4.80
CA LYS A 64 -19.63 1.37 3.82
C LYS A 64 -18.85 1.40 2.50
N ALA A 65 -18.59 2.58 1.96
CA ALA A 65 -17.85 2.76 0.71
C ALA A 65 -16.44 2.16 0.78
N ILE A 66 -15.70 2.36 1.89
CA ILE A 66 -14.37 1.73 2.08
C ILE A 66 -14.49 0.19 2.00
N ARG A 67 -15.47 -0.42 2.66
CA ARG A 67 -15.65 -1.88 2.63
C ARG A 67 -16.04 -2.38 1.25
N GLU A 68 -16.86 -1.64 0.52
CA GLU A 68 -17.25 -1.97 -0.84
C GLU A 68 -16.05 -1.93 -1.78
N GLU A 69 -15.27 -0.84 -1.78
CA GLU A 69 -14.07 -0.73 -2.61
C GLU A 69 -12.98 -1.76 -2.24
N MET A 70 -12.81 -2.06 -0.96
CA MET A 70 -11.89 -3.13 -0.51
C MET A 70 -12.28 -4.50 -1.06
N ARG A 71 -13.59 -4.79 -1.24
CA ARG A 71 -14.06 -6.07 -1.81
C ARG A 71 -13.79 -6.18 -3.31
N VAL A 72 -13.61 -5.05 -3.99
CA VAL A 72 -13.28 -5.03 -5.43
C VAL A 72 -11.80 -5.34 -5.67
N ILE A 73 -10.94 -5.19 -4.66
CA ILE A 73 -9.51 -5.52 -4.78
C ILE A 73 -9.36 -7.04 -4.92
N THR A 74 -8.96 -7.46 -6.11
CA THR A 74 -8.80 -8.87 -6.45
C THR A 74 -7.41 -9.41 -6.06
N ASN A 75 -7.28 -10.72 -5.98
CA ASN A 75 -5.99 -11.37 -5.76
C ASN A 75 -4.95 -11.03 -6.84
N SER A 76 -5.37 -10.80 -8.09
CA SER A 76 -4.46 -10.39 -9.16
C SER A 76 -3.91 -8.98 -8.94
N VAL A 77 -4.74 -8.05 -8.45
CA VAL A 77 -4.28 -6.71 -8.05
C VAL A 77 -3.28 -6.82 -6.90
N CYS A 78 -3.58 -7.60 -5.86
CA CYS A 78 -2.64 -7.83 -4.76
C CYS A 78 -1.31 -8.43 -5.25
N LYS A 79 -1.36 -9.40 -6.17
CA LYS A 79 -0.14 -9.97 -6.76
C LYS A 79 0.68 -8.90 -7.49
N ASN A 80 0.04 -8.09 -8.33
CA ASN A 80 0.73 -7.01 -9.06
C ASN A 80 1.38 -5.99 -8.12
N VAL A 81 0.70 -5.64 -7.02
CA VAL A 81 1.25 -4.75 -5.98
C VAL A 81 2.50 -5.37 -5.34
N MET A 82 2.49 -6.67 -5.03
CA MET A 82 3.65 -7.34 -4.46
C MET A 82 4.80 -7.52 -5.48
N ASP A 83 4.49 -7.78 -6.74
CA ASP A 83 5.51 -7.81 -7.81
C ASP A 83 6.16 -6.41 -7.96
N ASN A 84 5.36 -5.33 -7.84
CA ASN A 84 5.86 -3.95 -7.85
C ASN A 84 6.69 -3.63 -6.61
N PHE A 85 6.33 -4.14 -5.43
CA PHE A 85 7.15 -4.02 -4.21
C PHE A 85 8.55 -4.60 -4.42
N VAL A 86 8.68 -5.79 -5.03
CA VAL A 86 9.99 -6.39 -5.35
C VAL A 86 10.78 -5.50 -6.31
N LEU A 87 10.13 -4.90 -7.31
CA LEU A 87 10.78 -3.95 -8.22
C LEU A 87 11.26 -2.68 -7.49
N ARG A 88 10.44 -2.15 -6.58
CA ARG A 88 10.76 -0.98 -5.75
C ARG A 88 11.97 -1.24 -4.85
N LEU A 89 12.06 -2.43 -4.25
CA LEU A 89 13.23 -2.83 -3.47
C LEU A 89 14.50 -2.85 -4.33
N LYS A 90 14.46 -3.48 -5.51
CA LYS A 90 15.61 -3.50 -6.44
C LYS A 90 16.03 -2.08 -6.82
N LYS A 91 15.06 -1.22 -7.14
CA LYS A 91 15.35 0.16 -7.52
C LYS A 91 15.95 0.98 -6.37
N CYS A 92 15.45 0.77 -5.15
CA CYS A 92 15.99 1.40 -3.95
C CYS A 92 17.45 1.00 -3.75
N THR A 93 17.80 -0.28 -3.96
CA THR A 93 19.20 -0.74 -3.92
C THR A 93 20.06 -0.10 -5.02
N GLU A 94 19.57 -0.03 -6.26
CA GLU A 94 20.29 0.65 -7.36
C GLU A 94 20.55 2.14 -7.08
N LEU A 95 19.64 2.79 -6.37
CA LEU A 95 19.72 4.20 -5.99
C LEU A 95 20.39 4.40 -4.62
N ASN A 96 21.04 3.38 -4.06
CA ASN A 96 21.71 3.42 -2.76
C ASN A 96 20.82 3.94 -1.60
N GLY A 97 19.54 3.56 -1.59
CA GLY A 97 18.59 3.95 -0.55
C GLY A 97 17.92 5.31 -0.77
N SER A 98 18.18 5.98 -1.90
CA SER A 98 17.51 7.25 -2.22
C SER A 98 16.02 7.07 -2.55
N HIS A 99 15.27 8.17 -2.52
CA HIS A 99 13.84 8.19 -2.84
C HIS A 99 13.54 7.66 -4.23
N LEU A 100 12.41 6.94 -4.35
CA LEU A 100 11.95 6.40 -5.63
C LEU A 100 11.10 7.44 -6.35
N GLU A 101 11.66 8.11 -7.35
CA GLU A 101 10.87 8.99 -8.22
C GLU A 101 9.84 8.18 -9.02
N HIS A 102 8.62 8.73 -9.13
CA HIS A 102 7.48 8.33 -9.98
C HIS A 102 7.61 6.97 -10.72
N MET A 103 7.68 5.87 -9.96
CA MET A 103 7.50 4.54 -10.54
C MET A 103 6.02 4.35 -10.86
N LEU A 104 5.69 4.61 -12.12
CA LEU A 104 4.35 4.52 -12.68
C LEU A 104 3.74 3.16 -12.35
N TRP A 105 2.62 3.18 -11.64
CA TRP A 105 1.70 2.06 -11.60
C TRP A 105 1.21 1.77 -13.03
N ASN A 106 1.77 0.72 -13.66
CA ASN A 106 1.34 0.23 -14.97
C ASN A 106 0.15 -0.74 -14.87
N GLY A 107 -0.72 -0.58 -13.86
CA GLY A 107 -1.81 -1.53 -13.60
C GLY A 107 -3.11 -1.26 -14.33
N GLU A 108 -3.38 -0.04 -14.85
CA GLU A 108 -4.60 0.22 -15.63
C GLU A 108 -4.39 1.36 -16.67
N LYS A 109 -3.87 1.02 -17.85
CA LYS A 109 -4.19 1.78 -19.08
C LYS A 109 -5.31 1.06 -19.85
N LYS A 110 -6.53 0.99 -19.29
CA LYS A 110 -7.78 0.77 -20.06
C LYS A 110 -9.00 1.26 -19.27
N ALA A 111 -9.28 2.56 -19.33
CA ALA A 111 -10.63 3.14 -19.18
C ALA A 111 -10.59 4.67 -19.43
N LYS A 112 -10.02 5.10 -20.56
CA LYS A 112 -10.27 6.45 -21.11
C LYS A 112 -10.35 6.35 -22.62
N ASP A 113 -11.41 5.70 -23.09
CA ASP A 113 -11.96 5.99 -24.41
C ASP A 113 -13.49 5.95 -24.32
N HIS A 114 -14.04 7.07 -23.88
CA HIS A 114 -15.44 7.40 -24.11
C HIS A 114 -15.53 8.93 -24.19
N ARG A 115 -15.05 9.47 -25.30
CA ARG A 115 -15.46 10.77 -25.85
C ARG A 115 -14.90 10.94 -27.27
N VAL A 116 -15.54 10.25 -28.21
CA VAL A 116 -15.76 10.80 -29.55
C VAL A 116 -17.28 10.92 -29.72
N LEU A 117 -17.79 12.09 -29.36
CA LEU A 117 -18.97 12.71 -29.95
C LEU A 117 -18.71 14.22 -29.93
N MET A 118 -17.80 14.66 -30.80
CA MET A 118 -18.13 15.48 -31.96
C MET A 118 -17.34 14.92 -33.15
#